data_AF-A0A645EMA6-F1
#
_entry.id   AF-A0A645EMA6-F1
#
_cell.length_a   1.000
_cell.length_b   1.000
_cell.length_c   1.000
_cell.angle_alpha   90.00
_cell.angle_beta   90.00
_cell.angle_gamma   90.00
#
_symmetry.space_group_name_H-M   'P 1'
#
loop_
_entity.id
_entity.type
_entity.pdbx_description
1 polymer ?
#
loop_
_entity_poly.entity_id
_entity_poly.type
_entity_poly.pdbx_seq_one_letter_code
_entity_poly.pdbx_strand_id
1 'polypeptide(L)' 'MGLIIKYRSKEDDRVVIVELTEEGRVLKEDILEVPDKMFCKFKGNEETLIMLKKYLDELLNVSEE' A
#
# COMPACT_ATOMS: atom_id res chain seq x y z
N MET A 1 7.48 9.66 14.35
CA MET A 1 7.66 8.55 13.39
C MET A 1 8.48 9.09 12.24
N GLY A 2 9.72 8.63 12.11
CA GLY A 2 10.72 9.19 11.18
C GLY A 2 10.68 8.57 9.79
N LEU A 3 9.58 7.90 9.40
CA LEU A 3 9.47 7.10 8.17
C LEU A 3 9.29 7.93 6.89
N ILE A 4 8.76 9.15 7.01
CA ILE A 4 8.52 10.05 5.90
C ILE A 4 8.92 11.48 6.26
N ILE A 5 9.33 12.24 5.25
CA ILE A 5 9.45 13.70 5.31
C ILE A 5 8.39 14.33 4.41
N LYS A 6 7.94 15.53 4.79
CA LYS A 6 6.96 16.31 4.02
C LYS A 6 7.46 17.73 3.87
N TYR A 7 7.32 18.28 2.67
CA TYR A 7 7.64 19.68 2.39
C TYR A 7 6.76 20.21 1.27
N ARG A 8 6.60 21.54 1.18
CA ARG A 8 5.84 22.17 0.09
C ARG A 8 6.70 22.23 -1.17
N SER A 9 6.09 21.99 -2.33
CA SER A 9 6.78 22.13 -3.61
C SER A 9 7.23 23.58 -3.80
N LYS A 10 8.42 23.78 -4.37
CA LYS A 10 8.92 25.11 -4.73
C LYS A 10 8.21 25.68 -5.96
N GLU A 11 7.52 24.84 -6.73
CA GLU A 11 6.82 25.20 -7.96
C GLU A 11 5.37 25.63 -7.70
N ASP A 12 4.71 25.02 -6.71
CA ASP A 12 3.37 25.40 -6.25
C ASP A 12 3.24 25.10 -4.74
N ASP A 13 3.10 26.14 -3.93
CA ASP A 13 3.00 26.05 -2.47
C ASP A 13 1.75 25.30 -1.97
N ARG A 14 0.77 25.04 -2.84
CA ARG A 14 -0.41 24.21 -2.52
C ARG A 14 -0.12 22.72 -2.64
N VAL A 15 0.99 22.34 -3.27
CA VAL A 15 1.41 20.96 -3.41
C VAL A 15 2.33 20.58 -2.26
N VAL A 16 2.02 19.49 -1.57
CA VAL A 16 2.87 18.90 -0.54
C VAL A 16 3.52 17.64 -1.11
N ILE A 17 4.84 17.61 -1.10
CA ILE A 17 5.64 16.45 -1.47
C ILE A 17 5.86 15.60 -0.21
N VAL A 18 5.71 14.29 -0.35
CA VAL A 18 5.97 13.30 0.68
C VAL A 18 7.05 12.36 0.17
N GLU A 19 8.15 12.24 0.91
CA GLU A 19 9.25 11.34 0.56
C GLU A 19 9.52 10.34 1.68
N LEU A 20 9.90 9.12 1.30
CA LEU A 20 10.38 8.11 2.24
C LEU A 20 11.75 8.51 2.78
N THR A 21 11.92 8.41 4.10
CA THR A 21 13.24 8.46 4.72
C THR A 21 13.94 7.13 4.58
N GLU A 22 15.23 7.10 4.94
CA GLU A 22 15.98 5.85 5.01
C GLU A 22 15.37 4.86 6.02
N GLU A 23 14.90 5.34 7.18
CA GLU A 23 14.17 4.53 8.16
C GLU A 23 12.91 3.90 7.54
N GLY A 24 12.15 4.69 6.76
CA GLY A 24 10.99 4.20 6.03
C GLY A 24 11.31 3.16 4.96
N ARG A 25 12.49 3.24 4.34
CA ARG A 25 12.96 2.25 3.37
C ARG A 25 13.37 0.95 4.05
N VAL A 26 14.12 1.03 5.15
CA VAL A 26 14.54 -0.16 5.91
C VAL A 26 13.34 -0.93 6.44
N LEU A 27 12.30 -0.22 6.91
CA LEU A 27 11.06 -0.86 7.38
C LEU A 27 10.42 -1.78 6.33
N LYS A 28 10.60 -1.52 5.03
CA LYS A 28 10.09 -2.38 3.97
C LYS A 28 10.59 -3.82 4.13
N GLU A 29 11.87 -3.99 4.45
CA GLU A 29 12.51 -5.30 4.58
C GLU A 29 11.93 -6.07 5.77
N ASP A 30 11.66 -5.37 6.88
CA ASP A 30 11.08 -5.97 8.10
C ASP A 30 9.64 -6.46 7.92
N ILE A 31 8.90 -5.92 6.93
CA ILE A 31 7.48 -6.24 6.73
C ILE A 31 7.21 -7.17 5.53
N LEU A 32 8.24 -7.64 4.83
CA LEU A 32 8.07 -8.48 3.63
C LEU A 32 7.26 -9.76 3.90
N GLU A 33 7.34 -10.30 5.12
CA GLU A 33 6.63 -11.51 5.54
C GLU A 33 5.14 -11.30 5.84
N VAL A 34 4.68 -10.05 5.96
CA VAL A 34 3.30 -9.74 6.39
C VAL A 34 2.24 -10.21 5.38
N PRO A 35 2.37 -9.96 4.05
CA PRO A 35 1.41 -10.44 3.07
C PRO A 35 1.20 -11.96 3.15
N ASP A 36 2.29 -12.73 3.24
CA ASP A 36 2.23 -14.19 3.33
C ASP A 36 1.56 -14.65 4.62
N LYS A 37 1.93 -14.06 5.77
CA LYS A 37 1.29 -14.36 7.06
C LYS A 37 -0.21 -14.06 7.05
N MET A 38 -0.63 -13.00 6.35
CA MET A 38 -2.04 -12.65 6.20
C MET A 38 -2.76 -13.62 5.27
N PHE A 39 -2.13 -13.99 4.16
CA PHE A 39 -2.66 -14.99 3.22
C PHE A 39 -2.85 -16.36 3.91
N CYS A 40 -1.86 -16.83 4.67
CA CYS A 40 -1.95 -18.10 5.40
C CYS A 40 -3.06 -18.13 6.47
N LYS A 41 -3.51 -16.98 6.96
CA LYS A 41 -4.62 -16.89 7.91
C LYS A 41 -5.99 -17.06 7.23
N PHE A 42 -6.07 -16.84 5.93
CA PHE A 42 -7.29 -17.14 5.18
C PHE A 42 -7.48 -18.65 5.06
N LYS A 43 -8.60 -19.14 5.58
CA LYS A 43 -9.02 -20.53 5.43
C LYS A 43 -9.97 -20.60 4.24
N GLY A 44 -9.53 -21.13 3.11
CA GLY A 44 -10.35 -21.24 1.90
C GLY A 44 -9.55 -21.70 0.68
N ASN A 45 -10.23 -21.81 -0.47
CA ASN A 45 -9.57 -22.06 -1.75
C ASN A 45 -8.86 -20.77 -2.22
N GLU A 46 -7.58 -20.88 -2.54
CA GLU A 46 -6.75 -19.81 -3.11
C GLU A 46 -7.41 -19.16 -4.32
N GLU A 47 -7.98 -19.94 -5.24
CA GLU A 47 -8.65 -19.42 -6.43
C GLU A 47 -9.83 -18.50 -6.08
N THR A 48 -10.57 -18.84 -5.02
CA THR A 48 -11.69 -18.01 -4.55
C THR A 48 -11.20 -16.67 -4.01
N LEU A 49 -10.06 -16.66 -3.30
CA LEU A 49 -9.48 -15.43 -2.76
C LEU A 49 -8.93 -14.53 -3.88
N ILE A 50 -8.29 -15.12 -4.89
CA ILE A 50 -7.81 -14.39 -6.07
C ILE A 50 -8.98 -13.77 -6.84
N MET A 51 -10.06 -14.54 -7.05
CA MET A 51 -11.26 -14.04 -7.71
C MET A 51 -11.93 -12.92 -6.92
N LEU A 52 -12.01 -13.04 -5.59
CA LEU A 52 -12.52 -11.99 -4.73
C LEU A 52 -11.72 -10.70 -4.87
N LYS A 53 -10.38 -10.79 -4.83
CA LYS A 53 -9.50 -9.62 -5.05
C LYS A 53 -9.83 -8.95 -6.38
N LYS A 54 -9.96 -9.72 -7.46
CA LYS A 54 -10.28 -9.20 -8.79
C LYS A 54 -11.61 -8.43 -8.81
N TYR A 55 -12.66 -8.98 -8.20
CA TYR A 55 -13.96 -8.30 -8.14
C TYR A 55 -13.92 -7.02 -7.29
N LEU A 56 -13.13 -7.00 -6.22
CA LEU A 56 -12.93 -5.80 -5.41
C LEU A 56 -12.14 -4.72 -6.18
N ASP A 57 -11.11 -5.11 -6.93
CA ASP A 57 -10.35 -4.20 -7.80
C ASP A 57 -11.25 -3.62 -8.92
N GLU A 58 -12.09 -4.46 -9.54
CA GLU A 58 -13.07 -4.02 -10.54
C GLU A 58 -14.10 -3.02 -9.95
N LEU A 59 -14.63 -3.32 -8.76
CA LEU A 59 -15.57 -2.44 -8.07
C LEU A 59 -14.94 -1.09 -7.72
N LEU A 60 -13.69 -1.10 -7.23
CA LEU A 60 -12.97 0.11 -6.88
C LEU A 60 -12.80 1.02 -8.11
N ASN A 61 -12.39 0.46 -9.25
CA ASN A 61 -12.21 1.21 -10.48
C ASN A 61 -13.51 1.86 -10.98
N VAL A 62 -14.65 1.18 -10.84
CA VAL A 62 -15.96 1.74 -11.22
C VAL A 62 -16.39 2.88 -10.29
N SER A 63 -15.92 2.91 -9.04
CA SER A 63 -16.26 3.96 -8.08
C SER A 63 -15.39 5.22 -8.17
N GLU A 64 -14.32 5.18 -8.94
CA GLU A 64 -13.39 6.31 -9.15
C GLU A 64 -13.70 7.12 -10.42
N GLU A 65 -14.62 6.67 -11.28
CA GLU A 65 -15.20 7.39 -12.43
C GLU A 65 -16.44 8.22 -12.04
#